data_AF-W8Y909-F1
#
_entry.id   AF-W8Y909-F1
#
_cell.length_a   1.000
_cell.length_b   1.000
_cell.length_c   1.000
_cell.angle_alpha   90.00
_cell.angle_beta   90.00
_cell.angle_gamma   90.00
#
_symmetry.space_group_name_H-M   'P 1'
#
loop_
_entity.id
_entity.type
_entity.pdbx_description
1 polymer ?
#
loop_
_entity_poly.entity_id
_entity_poly.type
_entity_poly.pdbx_seq_one_letter_code
_entity_poly.pdbx_strand_id
1 'polypeptide(L)'
;MPKPVIAIVGRPNVGKSTIFNRIVGERVSIVEDIPGVTRDRIYSAGEWLNHEFNIIDTGGIDIGDEPFLTQIRQQAEVAIDEADVIIFMTNGRDGVTAADEEVAKILYRSNKPVVLAVNKVDNPEMRSDIYDFYALGFGEPFPISGTHGLGLGDLLDEAAQHFPKIEEDGYDEDTIRFSLIGRPNVGKSSLVNALLGQERVIVSNVAGTTRDAVDTPYSKDGKDYVIIDTAGMRKKGKVYESTEKYSVLRALRAIERSDVVLVVLDGEEGIIEQDKKIAGYAHDSGRAVVIVVNKWDAVKKDEKTMKAFEENIRAHFQFLEYAPIVFLSAKTRKRTQTLIPVIDEVNESHSIRIQTNVLNDVIMDAVAMNPTPTHNGSRLKIFYATQVAVKPPTFVVFVNDPELLHFSYERFLKNRLRESFGFVGTPIHIIARARD
;
A
#
# COMPACT_ATOMS: atom_id res chain seq x y z
N MET A 1 0.16 -10.16 -2.94
CA MET A 1 0.56 -9.96 -4.34
C MET A 1 0.33 -8.49 -4.68
N PRO A 2 1.19 -7.88 -5.50
CA PRO A 2 1.04 -6.48 -5.87
C PRO A 2 -0.22 -6.32 -6.71
N LYS A 3 -1.05 -5.33 -6.37
CA LYS A 3 -2.24 -5.04 -7.16
C LYS A 3 -1.80 -4.42 -8.49
N PRO A 4 -2.43 -4.78 -9.63
CA PRO A 4 -2.20 -4.08 -10.89
C PRO A 4 -2.36 -2.57 -10.70
N VAL A 5 -1.56 -1.79 -11.42
CA VAL A 5 -1.59 -0.34 -11.32
C VAL A 5 -2.16 0.26 -12.60
N ILE A 6 -3.27 0.99 -12.50
CA ILE A 6 -3.81 1.82 -13.56
C ILE A 6 -3.33 3.26 -13.35
N ALA A 7 -2.72 3.88 -14.35
CA ALA A 7 -2.49 5.33 -14.34
C ALA A 7 -3.38 6.04 -15.36
N ILE A 8 -4.05 7.11 -14.91
CA ILE A 8 -4.79 7.99 -15.80
C ILE A 8 -3.84 9.10 -16.27
N VAL A 9 -3.57 9.14 -17.58
CA VAL A 9 -2.68 10.11 -18.23
C VAL A 9 -3.46 10.93 -19.23
N GLY A 10 -3.11 12.20 -19.40
CA GLY A 10 -3.72 13.07 -20.41
C GLY A 10 -3.43 14.53 -20.11
N ARG A 11 -3.69 15.42 -21.05
CA ARG A 11 -3.51 16.86 -20.83
C ARG A 11 -4.42 17.39 -19.70
N PRO A 12 -4.16 18.57 -19.14
CA PRO A 12 -5.05 19.19 -18.16
C PRO A 12 -6.48 19.38 -18.67
N ASN A 13 -7.45 19.35 -17.75
CA ASN A 13 -8.88 19.61 -18.00
C ASN A 13 -9.64 18.61 -18.89
N VAL A 14 -9.07 17.43 -19.19
CA VAL A 14 -9.77 16.32 -19.87
C VAL A 14 -10.71 15.54 -18.95
N GLY A 15 -10.65 15.77 -17.63
CA GLY A 15 -11.53 15.13 -16.65
C GLY A 15 -10.91 13.92 -15.91
N LYS A 16 -9.57 13.84 -15.85
CA LYS A 16 -8.84 12.77 -15.12
C LYS A 16 -9.34 12.58 -13.70
N SER A 17 -9.38 13.64 -12.90
CA SER A 17 -9.82 13.59 -11.50
C SER A 17 -11.31 13.22 -11.35
N THR A 18 -12.15 13.55 -12.34
CA THR A 18 -13.57 13.15 -12.34
C THR A 18 -13.70 11.64 -12.48
N ILE A 19 -12.94 11.04 -13.40
CA ILE A 19 -12.94 9.58 -13.60
C ILE A 19 -12.28 8.87 -12.43
N PHE A 20 -11.13 9.39 -11.95
CA PHE A 20 -10.47 8.89 -10.75
C PHE A 20 -11.44 8.81 -9.57
N ASN A 21 -12.11 9.93 -9.22
CA ASN A 21 -13.05 9.97 -8.11
C ASN A 21 -14.25 9.05 -8.32
N ARG A 22 -14.66 8.78 -9.57
CA ARG A 22 -15.75 7.85 -9.84
C ARG A 22 -15.33 6.41 -9.59
N ILE A 23 -14.15 6.01 -10.10
CA ILE A 23 -13.59 4.67 -9.88
C ILE A 23 -13.34 4.42 -8.39
N VAL A 24 -12.85 5.42 -7.67
CA VAL A 24 -12.61 5.33 -6.22
C VAL A 24 -13.91 5.42 -5.41
N GLY A 25 -14.86 6.24 -5.88
CA GLY A 25 -16.09 6.60 -5.19
C GLY A 25 -17.12 5.48 -5.04
N GLU A 26 -17.02 4.41 -5.84
CA GLU A 26 -17.80 3.18 -5.64
C GLU A 26 -17.50 2.49 -4.29
N ARG A 27 -16.42 2.91 -3.59
CA ARG A 27 -16.00 2.41 -2.28
C ARG A 27 -16.42 3.27 -1.08
N VAL A 28 -17.22 4.33 -1.25
CA VAL A 28 -17.66 5.17 -0.11
C VAL A 28 -18.85 4.54 0.61
N SER A 29 -18.64 3.33 1.13
CA SER A 29 -19.39 2.78 2.25
C SER A 29 -18.39 2.11 3.18
N ILE A 30 -18.02 2.86 4.23
CA ILE A 30 -17.34 2.38 5.45
C ILE A 30 -15.82 2.14 5.30
N VAL A 31 -15.05 3.23 5.38
CA VAL A 31 -13.72 3.21 6.03
C VAL A 31 -13.62 4.48 6.88
N GLU A 32 -13.64 4.30 8.20
CA GLU A 32 -13.55 5.38 9.18
C GLU A 32 -12.26 6.21 9.00
N ASP A 33 -12.40 7.53 9.11
CA ASP A 33 -11.30 8.48 9.18
C ASP A 33 -10.52 8.29 10.48
N ILE A 34 -9.34 7.66 10.43
CA ILE A 34 -8.36 7.77 11.52
C ILE A 34 -7.74 9.17 11.47
N PRO A 35 -7.87 10.01 12.51
CA PRO A 35 -7.21 11.32 12.55
C PRO A 35 -5.69 11.13 12.59
N GLY A 36 -4.97 11.62 11.57
CA GLY A 36 -3.50 11.61 11.54
C GLY A 36 -2.85 11.14 10.24
N VAL A 37 -3.62 10.68 9.26
CA VAL A 37 -3.13 10.37 7.90
C VAL A 37 -3.57 11.45 6.93
N THR A 38 -2.61 12.19 6.36
CA THR A 38 -2.88 13.04 5.20
C THR A 38 -3.17 12.13 4.01
N ARG A 39 -4.44 12.04 3.63
CA ARG A 39 -4.88 11.35 2.41
C ARG A 39 -4.26 12.02 1.19
N ASP A 40 -3.17 11.47 0.70
CA ASP A 40 -2.61 11.83 -0.59
C ASP A 40 -3.58 11.40 -1.69
N ARG A 41 -4.19 12.37 -2.35
CA ARG A 41 -5.20 12.20 -3.42
C ARG A 41 -4.65 11.55 -4.70
N ILE A 42 -3.42 11.04 -4.68
CA ILE A 42 -2.72 10.55 -5.88
C ILE A 42 -2.91 9.03 -6.03
N TYR A 43 -3.12 8.29 -4.94
CA TYR A 43 -3.29 6.82 -4.95
C TYR A 43 -4.60 6.44 -4.29
N SER A 44 -5.32 5.51 -4.89
CA SER A 44 -6.50 4.92 -4.29
C SER A 44 -6.70 3.50 -4.80
N ALA A 45 -7.29 2.65 -3.97
CA ALA A 45 -7.70 1.31 -4.38
C ALA A 45 -8.97 1.41 -5.23
N GLY A 46 -8.97 0.74 -6.38
CA GLY A 46 -10.15 0.50 -7.22
C GLY A 46 -10.48 -0.99 -7.24
N GLU A 47 -11.74 -1.30 -7.51
CA GLU A 47 -12.23 -2.65 -7.72
C GLU A 47 -13.12 -2.63 -8.96
N TRP A 48 -12.90 -3.58 -9.86
CA TRP A 48 -13.75 -3.76 -11.03
C TRP A 48 -13.95 -5.25 -11.25
N LEU A 49 -15.21 -5.69 -11.19
CA LEU A 49 -15.57 -7.11 -11.20
C LEU A 49 -14.81 -7.88 -10.09
N ASN A 50 -13.92 -8.80 -10.48
CA ASN A 50 -13.10 -9.59 -9.56
C ASN A 50 -11.63 -9.10 -9.50
N HIS A 51 -11.33 -7.94 -10.08
CA HIS A 51 -10.00 -7.37 -10.11
C HIS A 51 -9.89 -6.22 -9.10
N GLU A 52 -9.01 -6.38 -8.12
CA GLU A 52 -8.55 -5.28 -7.29
C GLU A 52 -7.30 -4.67 -7.91
N PHE A 53 -7.27 -3.35 -8.05
CA PHE A 53 -6.15 -2.61 -8.62
C PHE A 53 -5.88 -1.31 -7.86
N ASN A 54 -4.69 -0.74 -8.02
CA ASN A 54 -4.39 0.61 -7.58
C ASN A 54 -4.60 1.56 -8.76
N ILE A 55 -5.20 2.74 -8.51
CA ILE A 55 -5.35 3.78 -9.52
C ILE A 55 -4.59 5.05 -9.14
N ILE A 56 -3.99 5.68 -10.15
CA ILE A 56 -3.17 6.90 -10.02
C ILE A 56 -3.77 8.05 -10.83
N ASP A 57 -4.04 9.19 -10.18
CA ASP A 57 -4.31 10.47 -10.88
C ASP A 57 -3.02 11.26 -11.07
N THR A 58 -2.47 11.19 -12.28
CA THR A 58 -1.24 11.91 -12.63
C THR A 58 -1.42 13.42 -12.67
N GLY A 59 -2.66 13.91 -12.81
CA GLY A 59 -2.98 15.34 -12.75
C GLY A 59 -2.88 15.93 -11.34
N GLY A 60 -2.97 15.10 -10.30
CA GLY A 60 -2.75 15.49 -8.90
C GLY A 60 -1.27 15.57 -8.51
N ILE A 61 -0.35 15.20 -9.41
CA ILE A 61 1.07 15.32 -9.18
C ILE A 61 1.47 16.78 -9.42
N ASP A 62 1.54 17.57 -8.34
CA ASP A 62 2.18 18.90 -8.37
C ASP A 62 3.69 18.77 -8.70
N ILE A 63 4.14 19.45 -9.75
CA ILE A 63 5.55 19.42 -10.20
C ILE A 63 6.17 20.83 -10.13
N GLY A 64 5.55 21.75 -9.37
CA GLY A 64 6.05 23.11 -9.19
C GLY A 64 5.89 23.99 -10.43
N ASP A 65 6.65 25.09 -10.48
CA ASP A 65 6.55 26.15 -11.51
C ASP A 65 7.28 25.81 -12.83
N GLU A 66 7.20 24.55 -13.27
CA GLU A 66 7.77 24.14 -14.56
C GLU A 66 6.86 24.57 -15.73
N PRO A 67 7.41 24.78 -16.95
CA PRO A 67 6.59 25.04 -18.14
C PRO A 67 5.57 23.93 -18.39
N PHE A 68 4.39 24.30 -18.89
CA PHE A 68 3.25 23.40 -19.10
C PHE A 68 3.58 22.07 -19.82
N LEU A 69 4.38 22.13 -20.89
CA LEU A 69 4.80 20.93 -21.64
C LEU A 69 5.73 20.02 -20.82
N THR A 70 6.60 20.60 -19.98
CA THR A 70 7.49 19.87 -19.09
C THR A 70 6.69 19.11 -18.03
N GLN A 71 5.66 19.75 -17.47
CA GLN A 71 4.76 19.11 -16.49
C GLN A 71 4.03 17.92 -17.10
N ILE A 72 3.42 18.09 -18.29
CA ILE A 72 2.75 16.99 -19.00
C ILE A 72 3.71 15.82 -19.21
N ARG A 73 4.93 16.10 -19.63
CA ARG A 73 5.92 15.08 -19.89
C ARG A 73 6.33 14.31 -18.64
N GLN A 74 6.61 15.02 -17.56
CA GLN A 74 6.97 14.41 -16.28
C GLN A 74 5.81 13.59 -15.69
N GLN A 75 4.56 14.08 -15.79
CA GLN A 75 3.37 13.31 -15.37
C GLN A 75 3.22 12.01 -16.16
N ALA A 76 3.40 12.07 -17.49
CA ALA A 76 3.35 10.90 -18.35
C ALA A 76 4.50 9.92 -18.07
N GLU A 77 5.73 10.41 -17.86
CA GLU A 77 6.89 9.56 -17.52
C GLU A 77 6.67 8.83 -16.18
N VAL A 78 6.15 9.50 -15.14
CA VAL A 78 5.79 8.86 -13.86
C VAL A 78 4.75 7.76 -14.05
N ALA A 79 3.71 8.04 -14.83
CA ALA A 79 2.68 7.06 -15.14
C ALA A 79 3.25 5.84 -15.89
N ILE A 80 4.13 6.10 -16.85
CA ILE A 80 4.79 5.07 -17.65
C ILE A 80 5.67 4.19 -16.79
N ASP A 81 6.37 4.68 -15.76
CA ASP A 81 7.22 3.81 -14.95
C ASP A 81 6.39 2.92 -14.00
N GLU A 82 5.22 3.41 -13.58
CA GLU A 82 4.48 2.84 -12.44
C GLU A 82 3.21 2.08 -12.81
N ALA A 83 2.57 2.40 -13.93
CA ALA A 83 1.36 1.70 -14.35
C ALA A 83 1.69 0.31 -14.89
N ASP A 84 0.84 -0.68 -14.69
CA ASP A 84 0.84 -1.86 -15.55
C ASP A 84 0.02 -1.58 -16.81
N VAL A 85 -1.00 -0.72 -16.69
CA VAL A 85 -1.90 -0.31 -17.79
C VAL A 85 -2.16 1.19 -17.70
N ILE A 86 -2.06 1.89 -18.83
CA ILE A 86 -2.26 3.34 -18.88
C ILE A 86 -3.61 3.65 -19.53
N ILE A 87 -4.46 4.40 -18.84
CA ILE A 87 -5.65 5.01 -19.44
C ILE A 87 -5.24 6.39 -19.99
N PHE A 88 -5.10 6.50 -21.31
CA PHE A 88 -4.84 7.77 -21.96
C PHE A 88 -6.16 8.49 -22.23
N MET A 89 -6.40 9.57 -21.50
CA MET A 89 -7.65 10.32 -21.49
C MET A 89 -7.57 11.59 -22.32
N THR A 90 -8.53 11.74 -23.24
CA THR A 90 -8.73 12.93 -24.07
C THR A 90 -10.11 13.56 -23.83
N ASN A 91 -10.39 14.70 -24.45
CA ASN A 91 -11.69 15.38 -24.36
C ASN A 91 -12.39 15.37 -25.73
N GLY A 92 -13.49 14.63 -25.84
CA GLY A 92 -14.27 14.50 -27.08
C GLY A 92 -14.89 15.82 -27.57
N ARG A 93 -15.07 16.82 -26.70
CA ARG A 93 -15.58 18.16 -27.10
C ARG A 93 -14.56 19.01 -27.86
N ASP A 94 -13.27 18.78 -27.60
CA ASP A 94 -12.20 19.59 -28.16
C ASP A 94 -11.59 18.92 -29.42
N GLY A 95 -11.97 17.67 -29.71
CA GLY A 95 -11.29 16.84 -30.69
C GLY A 95 -9.85 16.48 -30.27
N VAL A 96 -9.07 15.96 -31.23
CA VAL A 96 -7.64 15.71 -31.03
C VAL A 96 -6.89 17.04 -31.06
N THR A 97 -6.08 17.30 -30.03
CA THR A 97 -5.25 18.52 -29.93
C THR A 97 -3.77 18.21 -30.03
N ALA A 98 -2.95 19.22 -30.37
CA ALA A 98 -1.49 19.09 -30.37
C ALA A 98 -0.91 18.64 -29.02
N ALA A 99 -1.56 19.01 -27.90
CA ALA A 99 -1.15 18.54 -26.58
C ALA A 99 -1.45 17.04 -26.38
N ASP A 100 -2.53 16.52 -26.98
CA ASP A 100 -2.84 15.09 -26.96
C ASP A 100 -1.83 14.31 -27.82
N GLU A 101 -1.43 14.86 -28.98
CA GLU A 101 -0.37 14.27 -29.82
C GLU A 101 0.99 14.21 -29.11
N GLU A 102 1.35 15.23 -28.33
CA GLU A 102 2.59 15.22 -27.54
C GLU A 102 2.55 14.16 -26.43
N VAL A 103 1.42 14.00 -25.74
CA VAL A 103 1.24 12.91 -24.76
C VAL A 103 1.35 11.55 -25.44
N ALA A 104 0.70 11.40 -26.60
CA ALA A 104 0.78 10.17 -27.40
C ALA A 104 2.23 9.81 -27.76
N LYS A 105 3.03 10.79 -28.21
CA LYS A 105 4.47 10.59 -28.52
C LYS A 105 5.28 10.06 -27.34
N ILE A 106 4.94 10.47 -26.12
CA ILE A 106 5.60 10.01 -24.90
C ILE A 106 5.15 8.57 -24.58
N LEU A 107 3.85 8.32 -24.64
CA LEU A 107 3.27 7.00 -24.36
C LEU A 107 3.72 5.92 -25.34
N TYR A 108 4.00 6.25 -26.62
CA TYR A 108 4.58 5.30 -27.58
C TYR A 108 5.93 4.72 -27.13
N ARG A 109 6.68 5.43 -26.27
CA ARG A 109 7.98 4.97 -25.78
C ARG A 109 7.89 4.07 -24.56
N SER A 110 6.68 3.91 -23.99
CA SER A 110 6.46 3.19 -22.74
C SER A 110 6.57 1.67 -22.86
N ASN A 111 6.28 1.10 -24.04
CA ASN A 111 6.01 -0.33 -24.25
C ASN A 111 4.93 -0.91 -23.31
N LYS A 112 4.13 -0.06 -22.65
CA LYS A 112 3.04 -0.50 -21.77
C LYS A 112 1.71 -0.53 -22.53
N PRO A 113 0.77 -1.40 -22.13
CA PRO A 113 -0.59 -1.35 -22.62
C PRO A 113 -1.21 0.03 -22.36
N VAL A 114 -1.75 0.65 -23.41
CA VAL A 114 -2.44 1.95 -23.35
C VAL A 114 -3.86 1.77 -23.85
N VAL A 115 -4.84 2.16 -23.05
CA VAL A 115 -6.27 2.17 -23.41
C VAL A 115 -6.70 3.63 -23.59
N LEU A 116 -7.21 3.95 -24.79
CA LEU A 116 -7.60 5.32 -25.15
C LEU A 116 -9.03 5.61 -24.69
N ALA A 117 -9.19 6.59 -23.81
CA ALA A 117 -10.48 7.05 -23.28
C ALA A 117 -10.83 8.45 -23.80
N VAL A 118 -11.96 8.57 -24.49
CA VAL A 118 -12.48 9.86 -24.98
C VAL A 118 -13.58 10.35 -24.05
N ASN A 119 -13.25 11.29 -23.16
CA ASN A 119 -14.17 11.75 -22.13
C ASN A 119 -15.10 12.88 -22.62
N LYS A 120 -16.18 13.15 -21.87
CA LYS A 120 -17.23 14.14 -22.15
C LYS A 120 -18.07 13.82 -23.39
N VAL A 121 -18.22 12.53 -23.71
CA VAL A 121 -19.13 12.03 -24.74
C VAL A 121 -20.48 11.75 -24.07
N ASP A 122 -21.28 12.80 -23.91
CA ASP A 122 -22.52 12.73 -23.12
C ASP A 122 -23.72 12.21 -23.94
N ASN A 123 -23.68 12.36 -25.27
CA ASN A 123 -24.79 12.02 -26.17
C ASN A 123 -24.35 11.03 -27.28
N PRO A 124 -25.24 10.15 -27.78
CA PRO A 124 -24.92 9.19 -28.84
C PRO A 124 -24.40 9.81 -30.14
N GLU A 125 -24.86 11.02 -30.47
CA GLU A 125 -24.44 11.76 -31.67
C GLU A 125 -22.94 12.10 -31.65
N MET A 126 -22.37 12.34 -30.48
CA MET A 126 -20.93 12.62 -30.33
C MET A 126 -20.06 11.37 -30.56
N ARG A 127 -20.65 10.17 -30.71
CA ARG A 127 -19.89 8.95 -31.00
C ARG A 127 -19.33 8.94 -32.43
N SER A 128 -19.92 9.68 -33.37
CA SER A 128 -19.35 9.82 -34.71
C SER A 128 -18.07 10.64 -34.74
N ASP A 129 -17.86 11.53 -33.77
CA ASP A 129 -16.70 12.43 -33.71
C ASP A 129 -15.48 11.73 -33.09
N ILE A 130 -15.63 10.48 -32.70
CA ILE A 130 -14.59 9.66 -32.07
C ILE A 130 -13.61 9.11 -33.12
N TYR A 131 -14.00 9.03 -34.39
CA TYR A 131 -13.14 8.48 -35.45
C TYR A 131 -11.79 9.20 -35.57
N ASP A 132 -11.76 10.50 -35.30
CA ASP A 132 -10.52 11.29 -35.34
C ASP A 132 -9.50 10.84 -34.29
N PHE A 133 -9.95 10.27 -33.17
CA PHE A 133 -9.07 9.81 -32.09
C PHE A 133 -8.31 8.53 -32.44
N TYR A 134 -8.72 7.78 -33.46
CA TYR A 134 -7.92 6.68 -34.00
C TYR A 134 -6.55 7.16 -34.51
N ALA A 135 -6.44 8.43 -34.93
CA ALA A 135 -5.17 9.00 -35.38
C ALA A 135 -4.09 9.02 -34.28
N LEU A 136 -4.48 8.93 -33.00
CA LEU A 136 -3.55 8.82 -31.87
C LEU A 136 -2.90 7.43 -31.75
N GLY A 137 -3.39 6.43 -32.50
CA GLY A 137 -2.71 5.13 -32.69
C GLY A 137 -2.65 4.20 -31.47
N PHE A 138 -3.62 4.28 -30.55
CA PHE A 138 -3.73 3.40 -29.38
C PHE A 138 -4.91 2.41 -29.47
N GLY A 139 -5.29 2.01 -30.69
CA GLY A 139 -6.39 1.07 -30.90
C GLY A 139 -7.78 1.73 -30.82
N GLU A 140 -8.76 0.97 -30.34
CA GLU A 140 -10.15 1.42 -30.23
C GLU A 140 -10.30 2.52 -29.16
N PRO A 141 -10.81 3.72 -29.52
CA PRO A 141 -11.13 4.77 -28.56
C PRO A 141 -12.45 4.49 -27.83
N PHE A 142 -12.41 4.47 -26.50
CA PHE A 142 -13.56 4.22 -25.64
C PHE A 142 -14.29 5.53 -25.27
N PRO A 143 -15.54 5.75 -25.73
CA PRO A 143 -16.33 6.90 -25.31
C PRO A 143 -16.73 6.79 -23.85
N ILE A 144 -16.42 7.80 -23.05
CA ILE A 144 -16.88 7.88 -21.67
C ILE A 144 -17.50 9.23 -21.33
N SER A 145 -18.35 9.22 -20.30
CA SER A 145 -18.80 10.44 -19.63
C SER A 145 -18.49 10.35 -18.15
N GLY A 146 -17.48 11.09 -17.67
CA GLY A 146 -17.15 11.09 -16.25
C GLY A 146 -18.25 11.66 -15.35
N THR A 147 -19.10 12.55 -15.86
CA THR A 147 -20.24 13.11 -15.13
C THR A 147 -21.41 12.14 -15.04
N HIS A 148 -21.68 11.36 -16.08
CA HIS A 148 -22.81 10.44 -16.13
C HIS A 148 -22.46 8.97 -15.89
N GLY A 149 -21.17 8.62 -15.85
CA GLY A 149 -20.67 7.25 -15.66
C GLY A 149 -20.80 6.35 -16.89
N LEU A 150 -21.19 6.89 -18.05
CA LEU A 150 -21.39 6.12 -19.28
C LEU A 150 -20.04 5.61 -19.82
N GLY A 151 -20.02 4.37 -20.33
CA GLY A 151 -18.86 3.75 -20.99
C GLY A 151 -17.69 3.41 -20.08
N LEU A 152 -17.79 3.70 -18.77
CA LEU A 152 -16.71 3.42 -17.82
C LEU A 152 -16.46 1.92 -17.65
N GLY A 153 -17.52 1.10 -17.71
CA GLY A 153 -17.38 -0.35 -17.60
C GLY A 153 -16.59 -0.96 -18.75
N ASP A 154 -16.95 -0.62 -19.99
CA ASP A 154 -16.23 -1.09 -21.19
C ASP A 154 -14.75 -0.68 -21.17
N LEU A 155 -14.46 0.54 -20.68
CA LEU A 155 -13.08 1.02 -20.51
C LEU A 155 -12.30 0.19 -19.48
N LEU A 156 -12.92 -0.14 -18.35
CA LEU A 156 -12.27 -0.92 -17.28
C LEU A 156 -12.14 -2.40 -17.65
N ASP A 157 -13.09 -2.95 -18.41
CA ASP A 157 -13.00 -4.31 -18.98
C ASP A 157 -11.79 -4.42 -19.91
N GLU A 158 -11.57 -3.44 -20.80
CA GLU A 158 -10.39 -3.42 -21.66
C GLU A 158 -9.10 -3.25 -20.84
N ALA A 159 -9.07 -2.33 -19.87
CA ALA A 159 -7.89 -2.16 -19.03
C ALA A 159 -7.54 -3.43 -18.24
N ALA A 160 -8.54 -4.14 -17.72
CA ALA A 160 -8.33 -5.36 -16.93
C ALA A 160 -7.75 -6.53 -17.74
N GLN A 161 -8.01 -6.60 -19.06
CA GLN A 161 -7.42 -7.63 -19.93
C GLN A 161 -5.89 -7.55 -19.99
N HIS A 162 -5.33 -6.36 -19.78
CA HIS A 162 -3.90 -6.10 -19.82
C HIS A 162 -3.23 -6.21 -18.45
N PHE A 163 -3.98 -6.52 -17.39
CA PHE A 163 -3.38 -6.73 -16.08
C PHE A 163 -2.34 -7.85 -16.13
N PRO A 164 -1.19 -7.66 -15.45
CA PRO A 164 -0.16 -8.68 -15.41
C PRO A 164 -0.80 -9.95 -14.87
N LYS A 165 -0.65 -11.04 -15.61
CA LYS A 165 -1.10 -12.35 -15.14
C LYS A 165 -0.42 -12.61 -13.80
N ILE A 166 -1.23 -13.07 -12.84
CA ILE A 166 -0.76 -13.47 -11.52
C ILE A 166 0.17 -14.68 -11.73
N GLU A 167 1.47 -14.42 -11.80
CA GLU A 167 2.50 -15.45 -11.67
C GLU A 167 2.86 -15.53 -10.19
N GLU A 168 2.81 -16.73 -9.61
CA GLU A 168 3.35 -16.95 -8.27
C GLU A 168 4.82 -16.50 -8.26
N ASP A 169 5.20 -15.75 -7.23
CA ASP A 169 6.49 -15.08 -7.06
C ASP A 169 7.72 -16.04 -7.12
N GLY A 170 7.48 -17.35 -7.26
CA GLY A 170 8.47 -18.41 -7.37
C GLY A 170 9.16 -18.76 -6.05
N TYR A 171 8.77 -18.12 -4.94
CA TYR A 171 9.27 -18.40 -3.60
C TYR A 171 8.39 -19.44 -2.90
N ASP A 172 9.02 -20.32 -2.11
CA ASP A 172 8.30 -21.30 -1.29
C ASP A 172 7.37 -20.60 -0.28
N GLU A 173 6.23 -21.22 0.04
CA GLU A 173 5.21 -20.64 0.94
C GLU A 173 5.76 -20.28 2.33
N ASP A 174 6.77 -21.00 2.80
CA ASP A 174 7.43 -20.79 4.10
C ASP A 174 8.45 -19.63 4.08
N THR A 175 8.74 -19.06 2.90
CA THR A 175 9.70 -17.95 2.75
C THR A 175 9.13 -16.66 3.32
N ILE A 176 9.85 -16.04 4.26
CA ILE A 176 9.43 -14.76 4.84
C ILE A 176 9.89 -13.61 3.94
N ARG A 177 8.93 -12.92 3.32
CA ARG A 177 9.21 -11.72 2.51
C ARG A 177 9.15 -10.48 3.39
N PHE A 178 10.17 -9.64 3.35
CA PHE A 178 10.13 -8.36 4.06
C PHE A 178 10.78 -7.22 3.29
N SER A 179 10.31 -6.00 3.56
CA SER A 179 10.84 -4.77 2.95
C SER A 179 11.31 -3.77 4.00
N LEU A 180 12.17 -2.85 3.58
CA LEU A 180 12.59 -1.71 4.38
C LEU A 180 12.03 -0.44 3.77
N ILE A 181 11.19 0.27 4.52
CA ILE A 181 10.61 1.54 4.11
C ILE A 181 11.03 2.66 5.06
N GLY A 182 10.94 3.90 4.60
CA GLY A 182 11.34 5.09 5.36
C GLY A 182 11.91 6.15 4.44
N ARG A 183 12.07 7.37 4.96
CA ARG A 183 12.57 8.51 4.17
C ARG A 183 14.01 8.31 3.64
N PRO A 184 14.46 9.12 2.66
CA PRO A 184 15.84 9.08 2.20
C PRO A 184 16.85 9.21 3.36
N ASN A 185 18.03 8.59 3.23
CA ASN A 185 19.16 8.72 4.17
C ASN A 185 18.97 8.20 5.61
N VAL A 186 17.83 7.58 5.98
CA VAL A 186 17.66 6.89 7.29
C VAL A 186 18.55 5.65 7.47
N GLY A 187 19.22 5.21 6.40
CA GLY A 187 20.19 4.12 6.42
C GLY A 187 19.64 2.75 6.05
N LYS A 188 18.56 2.67 5.26
CA LYS A 188 17.98 1.42 4.73
C LYS A 188 19.02 0.53 4.03
N SER A 189 19.76 1.07 3.07
CA SER A 189 20.82 0.33 2.34
C SER A 189 21.93 -0.16 3.26
N SER A 190 22.33 0.67 4.24
CA SER A 190 23.33 0.29 5.24
C SER A 190 22.82 -0.87 6.09
N LEU A 191 21.53 -0.87 6.46
CA LEU A 191 20.92 -1.93 7.25
C LEU A 191 20.85 -3.23 6.46
N VAL A 192 20.43 -3.19 5.19
CA VAL A 192 20.46 -4.38 4.30
C VAL A 192 21.86 -4.99 4.24
N ASN A 193 22.89 -4.16 3.99
CA ASN A 193 24.27 -4.65 3.95
C ASN A 193 24.74 -5.22 5.29
N ALA A 194 24.30 -4.63 6.41
CA ALA A 194 24.62 -5.13 7.74
C ALA A 194 23.95 -6.48 8.04
N LEU A 195 22.73 -6.71 7.54
CA LEU A 195 22.03 -7.99 7.64
C LEU A 195 22.72 -9.06 6.79
N LEU A 196 23.00 -8.75 5.52
CA LEU A 196 23.64 -9.68 4.58
C LEU A 196 25.09 -10.04 4.97
N GLY A 197 25.77 -9.17 5.71
CA GLY A 197 27.15 -9.38 6.15
C GLY A 197 27.31 -10.13 7.48
N GLN A 198 26.26 -10.76 8.02
CA GLN A 198 26.33 -11.57 9.25
C GLN A 198 26.93 -12.96 8.97
N GLU A 199 27.66 -13.53 9.94
CA GLU A 199 28.45 -14.76 9.80
C GLU A 199 27.67 -16.01 9.35
N ARG A 200 26.33 -15.99 9.42
CA ARG A 200 25.43 -17.10 9.09
C ARG A 200 24.45 -16.80 7.96
N VAL A 201 24.68 -15.73 7.21
CA VAL A 201 23.82 -15.36 6.09
C VAL A 201 24.43 -15.87 4.78
N ILE A 202 23.66 -16.67 4.06
CA ILE A 202 24.03 -17.17 2.73
C ILE A 202 23.12 -16.50 1.70
N VAL A 203 23.70 -15.82 0.72
CA VAL A 203 22.95 -15.25 -0.41
C VAL A 203 22.75 -16.35 -1.45
N SER A 204 21.50 -16.60 -1.81
CA SER A 204 21.15 -17.62 -2.80
C SER A 204 21.20 -17.05 -4.22
N ASN A 205 21.71 -17.83 -5.16
CA ASN A 205 21.75 -17.48 -6.60
C ASN A 205 20.74 -18.31 -7.42
N VAL A 206 19.69 -18.86 -6.79
CA VAL A 206 18.75 -19.77 -7.46
C VAL A 206 18.21 -19.15 -8.76
N ALA A 207 18.44 -19.87 -9.85
CA ALA A 207 18.10 -19.49 -11.21
C ALA A 207 16.59 -19.67 -11.44
N GLY A 208 15.85 -18.58 -11.24
CA GLY A 208 14.43 -18.41 -11.57
C GLY A 208 13.99 -16.95 -11.58
N THR A 209 14.91 -16.02 -11.34
CA THR A 209 14.68 -14.59 -11.05
C THR A 209 14.63 -13.71 -12.30
N THR A 210 14.32 -14.27 -13.48
CA THR A 210 14.52 -13.62 -14.78
C THR A 210 13.53 -12.49 -15.14
N ARG A 211 12.85 -11.88 -14.15
CA ARG A 211 12.10 -10.63 -14.40
C ARG A 211 12.38 -9.54 -13.37
N ASP A 212 12.56 -9.91 -12.09
CA ASP A 212 12.87 -8.96 -11.01
C ASP A 212 14.28 -9.17 -10.47
N ALA A 213 15.28 -8.58 -11.13
CA ALA A 213 16.67 -8.47 -10.67
C ALA A 213 16.84 -7.54 -9.43
N VAL A 214 15.79 -7.44 -8.61
CA VAL A 214 15.58 -6.39 -7.62
C VAL A 214 15.52 -6.93 -6.20
N ASP A 215 15.01 -8.14 -5.98
CA ASP A 215 14.93 -8.76 -4.65
C ASP A 215 16.25 -9.42 -4.24
N THR A 216 16.50 -9.54 -2.94
CA THR A 216 17.66 -10.29 -2.41
C THR A 216 17.17 -11.49 -1.58
N PRO A 217 17.18 -12.71 -2.15
CA PRO A 217 16.96 -13.92 -1.37
C PRO A 217 18.18 -14.22 -0.49
N TYR A 218 17.94 -14.64 0.75
CA TYR A 218 18.98 -15.11 1.65
C TYR A 218 18.44 -16.12 2.66
N SER A 219 19.32 -17.00 3.14
CA SER A 219 18.98 -17.99 4.16
C SER A 219 19.75 -17.70 5.44
N LYS A 220 19.09 -17.90 6.59
CA LYS A 220 19.70 -17.76 7.92
C LYS A 220 19.14 -18.81 8.87
N ASP A 221 20.05 -19.53 9.53
CA ASP A 221 19.72 -20.60 10.50
C ASP A 221 18.70 -21.63 9.95
N GLY A 222 18.73 -21.88 8.63
CA GLY A 222 17.86 -22.85 7.94
C GLY A 222 16.47 -22.33 7.57
N LYS A 223 16.17 -21.05 7.79
CA LYS A 223 14.96 -20.37 7.30
C LYS A 223 15.29 -19.47 6.12
N ASP A 224 14.38 -19.43 5.15
CA ASP A 224 14.54 -18.63 3.94
C ASP A 224 13.78 -17.32 4.03
N TYR A 225 14.45 -16.28 3.55
CA TYR A 225 13.98 -14.91 3.59
C TYR A 225 14.22 -14.24 2.25
N VAL A 226 13.35 -13.29 1.92
CA VAL A 226 13.54 -12.42 0.76
C VAL A 226 13.42 -10.98 1.20
N ILE A 227 14.48 -10.21 0.96
CA ILE A 227 14.42 -8.76 1.07
C ILE A 227 13.84 -8.23 -0.23
N ILE A 228 12.63 -7.70 -0.16
CA ILE A 228 11.92 -7.15 -1.30
C ILE A 228 12.55 -5.80 -1.69
N ASP A 229 12.69 -5.61 -3.00
CA ASP A 229 13.00 -4.34 -3.64
C ASP A 229 14.35 -3.69 -3.26
N THR A 230 15.42 -4.48 -3.33
CA THR A 230 16.79 -4.05 -2.98
C THR A 230 17.55 -3.27 -4.06
N ALA A 231 17.16 -3.30 -5.34
CA ALA A 231 17.94 -2.64 -6.40
C ALA A 231 18.02 -1.11 -6.25
N GLY A 232 16.99 -0.48 -5.69
CA GLY A 232 16.98 0.96 -5.38
C GLY A 232 17.89 1.33 -4.25
N MET A 233 17.97 0.43 -3.26
CA MET A 233 18.89 0.57 -2.15
C MET A 233 20.35 0.36 -2.58
N ARG A 234 20.61 -0.41 -3.66
CA ARG A 234 21.96 -0.71 -4.18
C ARG A 234 22.48 0.30 -5.21
N LYS A 235 21.62 0.95 -6.02
CA LYS A 235 22.06 1.98 -6.97
C LYS A 235 22.40 3.29 -6.24
N LYS A 236 23.69 3.50 -5.96
CA LYS A 236 24.22 4.77 -5.47
C LYS A 236 23.83 5.94 -6.40
N GLY A 237 22.85 6.75 -5.99
CA GLY A 237 22.78 8.20 -6.21
C GLY A 237 23.10 8.73 -7.62
N LYS A 238 22.58 8.13 -8.70
CA LYS A 238 22.67 8.73 -10.03
C LYS A 238 21.31 8.77 -10.75
N VAL A 239 20.74 9.98 -10.70
CA VAL A 239 20.00 10.69 -11.77
C VAL A 239 18.48 10.48 -11.91
N TYR A 240 17.79 9.61 -11.16
CA TYR A 240 16.32 9.48 -11.25
C TYR A 240 15.52 9.65 -9.94
N GLU A 241 16.17 9.91 -8.79
CA GLU A 241 15.48 10.13 -7.50
C GLU A 241 14.97 11.58 -7.31
N SER A 242 14.63 12.31 -8.37
CA SER A 242 14.40 13.76 -8.29
C SER A 242 13.06 14.17 -7.68
N THR A 243 12.13 13.25 -7.40
CA THR A 243 10.88 13.60 -6.70
C THR A 243 10.53 12.62 -5.58
N GLU A 244 10.13 13.17 -4.44
CA GLU A 244 9.67 12.45 -3.23
C GLU A 244 8.61 11.38 -3.54
N LYS A 245 7.81 11.61 -4.59
CA LYS A 245 6.72 10.76 -5.05
C LYS A 245 7.18 9.39 -5.55
N TYR A 246 8.32 9.29 -6.26
CA TYR A 246 8.88 7.99 -6.69
C TYR A 246 9.29 7.12 -5.50
N SER A 247 9.81 7.73 -4.43
CA SER A 247 10.22 6.99 -3.23
C SER A 247 9.01 6.37 -2.51
N VAL A 248 7.87 7.06 -2.52
CA VAL A 248 6.61 6.58 -1.89
C VAL A 248 6.02 5.42 -2.69
N LEU A 249 5.91 5.57 -4.01
CA LEU A 249 5.43 4.54 -4.94
C LEU A 249 6.14 3.20 -4.80
N ARG A 250 7.46 3.28 -4.82
CA ARG A 250 8.33 2.14 -4.65
C ARG A 250 8.11 1.45 -3.29
N ALA A 251 7.96 2.26 -2.23
CA ALA A 251 7.63 1.73 -0.92
C ALA A 251 6.28 1.00 -0.91
N LEU A 252 5.25 1.51 -1.61
CA LEU A 252 3.95 0.85 -1.72
C LEU A 252 4.06 -0.53 -2.38
N ARG A 253 4.74 -0.62 -3.53
CA ARG A 253 4.98 -1.91 -4.22
C ARG A 253 5.75 -2.90 -3.33
N ALA A 254 6.76 -2.41 -2.60
CA ALA A 254 7.52 -3.23 -1.67
C ALA A 254 6.64 -3.73 -0.51
N ILE A 255 5.77 -2.88 0.05
CA ILE A 255 4.81 -3.23 1.10
C ILE A 255 3.85 -4.34 0.61
N GLU A 256 3.29 -4.23 -0.59
CA GLU A 256 2.30 -5.20 -1.11
C GLU A 256 2.87 -6.60 -1.36
N ARG A 257 4.19 -6.69 -1.60
CA ARG A 257 4.94 -7.94 -1.78
C ARG A 257 5.53 -8.48 -0.49
N SER A 258 5.43 -7.75 0.63
CA SER A 258 6.03 -8.15 1.91
C SER A 258 5.02 -8.78 2.85
N ASP A 259 5.43 -9.80 3.59
CA ASP A 259 4.71 -10.28 4.77
C ASP A 259 4.99 -9.36 5.97
N VAL A 260 6.25 -8.89 6.11
CA VAL A 260 6.70 -7.99 7.18
C VAL A 260 7.31 -6.71 6.61
N VAL A 261 6.96 -5.56 7.16
CA VAL A 261 7.45 -4.25 6.75
C VAL A 261 8.26 -3.61 7.88
N LEU A 262 9.51 -3.26 7.57
CA LEU A 262 10.41 -2.58 8.49
C LEU A 262 10.34 -1.07 8.26
N VAL A 263 9.67 -0.34 9.15
CA VAL A 263 9.62 1.13 9.13
C VAL A 263 10.89 1.67 9.77
N VAL A 264 11.84 2.10 8.94
CA VAL A 264 13.16 2.57 9.38
C VAL A 264 13.13 4.07 9.67
N LEU A 265 13.33 4.41 10.94
CA LEU A 265 13.44 5.77 11.44
C LEU A 265 14.90 6.16 11.67
N ASP A 266 15.18 7.45 11.58
CA ASP A 266 16.46 8.03 11.95
C ASP A 266 16.44 8.43 13.43
N GLY A 267 17.25 7.77 14.27
CA GLY A 267 17.33 8.09 15.69
C GLY A 267 17.95 9.46 15.99
N GLU A 268 18.77 10.02 15.09
CA GLU A 268 19.43 11.31 15.29
C GLU A 268 18.50 12.48 14.96
N GLU A 269 17.81 12.40 13.83
CA GLU A 269 16.89 13.44 13.38
C GLU A 269 15.49 13.33 13.99
N GLY A 270 15.10 12.14 14.47
CA GLY A 270 13.78 11.89 15.04
C GLY A 270 12.70 11.63 13.98
N ILE A 271 11.45 11.74 14.42
CA ILE A 271 10.24 11.43 13.65
C ILE A 271 9.79 12.67 12.88
N ILE A 272 9.51 12.52 11.58
CA ILE A 272 8.90 13.57 10.76
C ILE A 272 7.57 13.11 10.16
N GLU A 273 6.83 14.04 9.54
CA GLU A 273 5.50 13.75 8.97
C GLU A 273 5.54 12.69 7.86
N GLN A 274 6.60 12.69 7.03
CA GLN A 274 6.80 11.69 5.99
C GLN A 274 6.89 10.26 6.55
N ASP A 275 7.48 10.08 7.74
CA ASP A 275 7.60 8.77 8.36
C ASP A 275 6.23 8.20 8.74
N LYS A 276 5.32 9.05 9.27
CA LYS A 276 3.94 8.66 9.59
C LYS A 276 3.18 8.19 8.36
N LYS A 277 3.33 8.91 7.26
CA LYS A 277 2.65 8.60 6.00
C LYS A 277 3.09 7.24 5.44
N ILE A 278 4.40 7.02 5.36
CA ILE A 278 4.97 5.75 4.87
C ILE A 278 4.56 4.59 5.78
N ALA A 279 4.56 4.80 7.10
CA ALA A 279 4.11 3.81 8.08
C ALA A 279 2.59 3.54 8.00
N GLY A 280 1.79 4.56 7.71
CA GLY A 280 0.35 4.45 7.50
C GLY A 280 0.01 3.50 6.36
N TYR A 281 0.71 3.60 5.22
CA TYR A 281 0.51 2.67 4.11
C TYR A 281 0.77 1.21 4.47
N ALA A 282 1.77 0.93 5.31
CA ALA A 282 2.06 -0.42 5.77
C ALA A 282 0.92 -0.97 6.65
N HIS A 283 0.36 -0.11 7.52
CA HIS A 283 -0.79 -0.45 8.35
C HIS A 283 -2.05 -0.71 7.51
N ASP A 284 -2.35 0.21 6.58
CA ASP A 284 -3.55 0.15 5.74
C ASP A 284 -3.51 -1.02 4.75
N SER A 285 -2.30 -1.41 4.33
CA SER A 285 -2.07 -2.62 3.51
C SER A 285 -2.19 -3.92 4.33
N GLY A 286 -2.51 -3.82 5.62
CA GLY A 286 -2.69 -4.96 6.51
C GLY A 286 -1.41 -5.76 6.74
N ARG A 287 -0.22 -5.16 6.61
CA ARG A 287 1.06 -5.88 6.77
C ARG A 287 1.50 -5.93 8.21
N ALA A 288 2.31 -6.93 8.53
CA ALA A 288 3.01 -6.94 9.80
C ALA A 288 4.07 -5.83 9.81
N VAL A 289 4.24 -5.11 10.91
CA VAL A 289 5.09 -3.92 11.01
C VAL A 289 6.07 -4.05 12.16
N VAL A 290 7.32 -3.71 11.90
CA VAL A 290 8.38 -3.50 12.90
C VAL A 290 8.93 -2.10 12.73
N ILE A 291 8.98 -1.32 13.81
CA ILE A 291 9.62 0.00 13.80
C ILE A 291 11.09 -0.17 14.13
N VAL A 292 11.97 0.29 13.24
CA VAL A 292 13.43 0.18 13.39
C VAL A 292 14.03 1.55 13.57
N VAL A 293 14.54 1.86 14.76
CA VAL A 293 15.27 3.10 15.03
C VAL A 293 16.75 2.88 14.72
N ASN A 294 17.19 3.35 13.55
CA ASN A 294 18.56 3.24 13.09
C ASN A 294 19.41 4.45 13.54
N LYS A 295 20.72 4.41 13.26
CA LYS A 295 21.70 5.43 13.69
C LYS A 295 21.72 5.67 15.20
N TRP A 296 21.29 4.66 15.97
CA TRP A 296 21.24 4.79 17.43
C TRP A 296 22.63 5.01 18.04
N ASP A 297 23.72 4.74 17.32
CA ASP A 297 25.09 5.08 17.74
C ASP A 297 25.36 6.59 17.81
N ALA A 298 24.71 7.40 16.98
CA ALA A 298 24.91 8.86 16.92
C ALA A 298 24.13 9.62 18.01
N VAL A 299 23.05 9.02 18.52
CA VAL A 299 22.23 9.61 19.59
C VAL A 299 23.04 9.70 20.89
N LYS A 300 23.08 10.89 21.50
CA LYS A 300 23.63 11.08 22.86
C LYS A 300 22.70 10.44 23.88
N LYS A 301 23.23 9.62 24.77
CA LYS A 301 22.43 8.75 25.63
C LYS A 301 22.64 9.04 27.10
N ASP A 302 21.54 9.03 27.82
CA ASP A 302 21.43 8.77 29.24
C ASP A 302 20.58 7.50 29.50
N GLU A 303 20.33 7.17 30.76
CA GLU A 303 19.54 5.99 31.15
C GLU A 303 18.07 6.03 30.68
N LYS A 304 17.53 7.22 30.40
CA LYS A 304 16.11 7.42 30.07
C LYS A 304 15.86 7.64 28.58
N THR A 305 16.91 7.92 27.81
CA THR A 305 16.83 8.33 26.39
C THR A 305 16.06 7.31 25.54
N MET A 306 16.31 6.00 25.73
CA MET A 306 15.63 4.96 24.94
C MET A 306 14.13 4.92 25.24
N LYS A 307 13.74 4.99 26.51
CA LYS A 307 12.33 4.99 26.93
C LYS A 307 11.61 6.26 26.45
N ALA A 308 12.25 7.42 26.59
CA ALA A 308 11.67 8.68 26.12
C ALA A 308 11.46 8.68 24.59
N PHE A 309 12.38 8.09 23.83
CA PHE A 309 12.23 7.97 22.38
C PHE A 309 11.11 6.97 22.01
N GLU A 310 10.98 5.87 22.74
CA GLU A 310 9.87 4.95 22.57
C GLU A 310 8.51 5.61 22.85
N GLU A 311 8.38 6.34 23.96
CA GLU A 311 7.17 7.12 24.29
C GLU A 311 6.86 8.15 23.20
N ASN A 312 7.89 8.81 22.65
CA ASN A 312 7.75 9.74 21.53
C ASN A 312 7.24 9.05 20.26
N ILE A 313 7.76 7.85 19.93
CA ILE A 313 7.26 7.02 18.82
C ILE A 313 5.79 6.68 19.05
N ARG A 314 5.43 6.17 20.23
CA ARG A 314 4.03 5.78 20.54
C ARG A 314 3.07 6.97 20.44
N ALA A 315 3.50 8.18 20.81
CA ALA A 315 2.70 9.38 20.67
C ALA A 315 2.44 9.77 19.20
N HIS A 316 3.41 9.57 18.30
CA HIS A 316 3.30 9.92 16.87
C HIS A 316 2.68 8.81 16.01
N PHE A 317 2.87 7.55 16.40
CA PHE A 317 2.42 6.36 15.67
C PHE A 317 1.37 5.59 16.49
N GLN A 318 0.30 6.26 16.91
CA GLN A 318 -0.78 5.65 17.70
C GLN A 318 -1.46 4.48 16.97
N PHE A 319 -1.50 4.54 15.63
CA PHE A 319 -2.01 3.46 14.78
C PHE A 319 -1.08 2.23 14.70
N LEU A 320 0.16 2.33 15.19
CA LEU A 320 1.13 1.22 15.26
C LEU A 320 1.47 0.82 16.70
N GLU A 321 0.53 0.98 17.65
CA GLU A 321 0.70 0.50 19.04
C GLU A 321 1.13 -0.98 19.12
N TYR A 322 0.73 -1.79 18.15
CA TYR A 322 1.08 -3.21 18.07
C TYR A 322 2.49 -3.51 17.56
N ALA A 323 3.15 -2.55 16.88
CA ALA A 323 4.44 -2.78 16.26
C ALA A 323 5.55 -2.78 17.32
N PRO A 324 6.45 -3.79 17.35
CA PRO A 324 7.64 -3.74 18.19
C PRO A 324 8.63 -2.68 17.68
N ILE A 325 9.40 -2.11 18.61
CA ILE A 325 10.41 -1.08 18.33
C ILE A 325 11.81 -1.65 18.57
N VAL A 326 12.65 -1.63 17.56
CA VAL A 326 14.02 -2.15 17.60
C VAL A 326 15.03 -1.00 17.41
N PHE A 327 15.87 -0.77 18.41
CA PHE A 327 16.95 0.21 18.34
C PHE A 327 18.25 -0.44 17.91
N LEU A 328 18.85 0.02 16.80
CA LEU A 328 20.08 -0.54 16.24
C LEU A 328 20.97 0.50 15.56
N SER A 329 22.15 0.07 15.14
CA SER A 329 23.04 0.85 14.30
C SER A 329 23.57 -0.02 13.17
N ALA A 330 23.13 0.29 11.94
CA ALA A 330 23.68 -0.35 10.75
C ALA A 330 25.18 -0.06 10.56
N LYS A 331 25.61 1.16 10.90
CA LYS A 331 27.01 1.62 10.74
C LYS A 331 27.98 0.84 11.63
N THR A 332 27.64 0.68 12.91
CA THR A 332 28.48 -0.03 13.88
C THR A 332 28.13 -1.52 14.00
N ARG A 333 27.09 -1.97 13.26
CA ARG A 333 26.46 -3.29 13.34
C ARG A 333 25.89 -3.65 14.70
N LYS A 334 25.83 -2.71 15.65
CA LYS A 334 25.32 -2.93 17.00
C LYS A 334 23.82 -3.25 16.97
N ARG A 335 23.45 -4.37 17.62
CA ARG A 335 22.07 -4.89 17.72
C ARG A 335 21.41 -5.27 16.39
N THR A 336 22.12 -5.30 15.27
CA THR A 336 21.53 -5.71 13.98
C THR A 336 21.08 -7.18 13.97
N GLN A 337 21.69 -8.02 14.80
CA GLN A 337 21.32 -9.42 14.99
C GLN A 337 19.96 -9.62 15.67
N THR A 338 19.44 -8.61 16.38
CA THR A 338 18.14 -8.72 17.07
C THR A 338 16.95 -8.56 16.13
N LEU A 339 17.19 -8.15 14.88
CA LEU A 339 16.12 -7.84 13.94
C LEU A 339 15.45 -9.10 13.36
N ILE A 340 16.22 -10.13 13.01
CA ILE A 340 15.66 -11.37 12.44
C ILE A 340 14.74 -12.11 13.42
N PRO A 341 15.10 -12.30 14.71
CA PRO A 341 14.16 -12.90 15.67
C PRO A 341 12.84 -12.14 15.81
N VAL A 342 12.88 -10.81 15.72
CA VAL A 342 11.66 -9.97 15.77
C VAL A 342 10.84 -10.12 14.49
N ILE A 343 11.49 -10.23 13.32
CA ILE A 343 10.79 -10.52 12.05
C ILE A 343 10.07 -11.86 12.13
N ASP A 344 10.73 -12.90 12.66
CA ASP A 344 10.15 -14.22 12.85
C ASP A 344 8.92 -14.16 13.76
N GLU A 345 9.04 -13.59 14.95
CA GLU A 345 7.94 -13.44 15.93
C GLU A 345 6.73 -12.71 15.33
N VAL A 346 7.00 -11.63 14.59
CA VAL A 346 5.97 -10.82 13.96
C VAL A 346 5.31 -11.55 12.79
N ASN A 347 6.06 -12.27 11.96
CA ASN A 347 5.51 -13.09 10.87
C ASN A 347 4.68 -14.27 11.40
N GLU A 348 5.15 -14.92 12.47
CA GLU A 348 4.40 -15.96 13.17
C GLU A 348 3.08 -15.38 13.67
N SER A 349 3.11 -14.26 14.39
CA SER A 349 1.93 -13.54 14.87
C SER A 349 0.96 -13.15 13.74
N HIS A 350 1.50 -12.71 12.60
CA HIS A 350 0.74 -12.34 11.42
C HIS A 350 -0.03 -13.51 10.78
N SER A 351 0.50 -14.72 10.96
CA SER A 351 0.00 -15.96 10.37
C SER A 351 -0.87 -16.79 11.31
N ILE A 352 -1.03 -16.37 12.57
CA ILE A 352 -1.79 -17.11 13.59
C ILE A 352 -3.22 -17.37 13.11
N ARG A 353 -3.63 -18.65 13.21
CA ARG A 353 -5.02 -19.09 13.05
C ARG A 353 -5.56 -19.62 14.37
N ILE A 354 -6.63 -19.01 14.86
CA ILE A 354 -7.30 -19.34 16.12
C ILE A 354 -8.47 -20.28 15.85
N GLN A 355 -8.64 -21.27 16.72
CA GLN A 355 -9.81 -22.14 16.67
C GLN A 355 -11.08 -21.38 17.08
N THR A 356 -12.16 -21.56 16.32
CA THR A 356 -13.40 -20.79 16.48
C THR A 356 -14.00 -20.90 17.89
N ASN A 357 -13.94 -22.06 18.54
CA ASN A 357 -14.43 -22.22 19.91
C ASN A 357 -13.66 -21.32 20.91
N VAL A 358 -12.32 -21.36 20.88
CA VAL A 358 -11.49 -20.57 21.79
C VAL A 358 -11.68 -19.07 21.54
N LEU A 359 -11.82 -18.66 20.28
CA LEU A 359 -12.16 -17.28 19.93
C LEU A 359 -13.49 -16.85 20.55
N ASN A 360 -14.52 -17.69 20.46
CA ASN A 360 -15.83 -17.37 21.01
C ASN A 360 -15.81 -17.28 22.53
N ASP A 361 -15.08 -18.17 23.22
CA ASP A 361 -14.92 -18.11 24.67
C ASP A 361 -14.32 -16.75 25.10
N VAL A 362 -13.24 -16.31 24.46
CA VAL A 362 -12.59 -15.01 24.73
C VAL A 362 -13.53 -13.83 24.44
N ILE A 363 -14.28 -13.87 23.34
CA ILE A 363 -15.22 -12.79 22.99
C ILE A 363 -16.37 -12.71 23.98
N MET A 364 -16.92 -13.85 24.40
CA MET A 364 -18.03 -13.90 25.36
C MET A 364 -17.58 -13.41 26.74
N ASP A 365 -16.39 -13.81 27.19
CA ASP A 365 -15.78 -13.31 28.42
C ASP A 365 -15.54 -11.79 28.37
N ALA A 366 -15.06 -11.28 27.23
CA ALA A 366 -14.87 -9.85 27.03
C ALA A 366 -16.20 -9.06 27.13
N VAL A 367 -17.27 -9.57 26.53
CA VAL A 367 -18.61 -8.96 26.59
C VAL A 367 -19.19 -9.03 28.00
N ALA A 368 -18.93 -10.11 28.75
CA ALA A 368 -19.37 -10.23 30.13
C ALA A 368 -18.69 -9.21 31.05
N MET A 369 -17.38 -8.95 30.86
CA MET A 369 -16.62 -7.98 31.65
C MET A 369 -16.95 -6.53 31.30
N ASN A 370 -17.13 -6.21 30.02
CA ASN A 370 -17.49 -4.88 29.54
C ASN A 370 -18.75 -4.97 28.68
N PRO A 371 -19.93 -4.85 29.30
CA PRO A 371 -21.18 -5.08 28.61
C PRO A 371 -21.38 -4.10 27.43
N THR A 372 -21.96 -4.61 26.34
CA THR A 372 -22.12 -3.84 25.09
C THR A 372 -22.95 -2.57 25.27
N PRO A 373 -22.61 -1.49 24.55
CA PRO A 373 -23.31 -0.21 24.63
C PRO A 373 -24.75 -0.32 24.12
N THR A 374 -25.61 0.56 24.63
CA THR A 374 -26.99 0.72 24.15
C THR A 374 -27.08 2.01 23.34
N HIS A 375 -27.59 1.93 22.11
CA HIS A 375 -27.79 3.08 21.24
C HIS A 375 -29.25 3.11 20.79
N ASN A 376 -29.94 4.24 20.97
CA ASN A 376 -31.36 4.42 20.63
C ASN A 376 -32.30 3.30 21.11
N GLY A 377 -32.03 2.76 22.31
CA GLY A 377 -32.83 1.68 22.92
C GLY A 377 -32.52 0.27 22.41
N SER A 378 -31.64 0.13 21.41
CA SER A 378 -31.14 -1.16 20.92
C SER A 378 -29.75 -1.45 21.50
N ARG A 379 -29.53 -2.68 21.95
CA ARG A 379 -28.25 -3.13 22.48
C ARG A 379 -27.53 -3.96 21.44
N LEU A 380 -26.23 -3.69 21.24
CA LEU A 380 -25.38 -4.57 20.44
C LEU A 380 -25.36 -5.96 21.08
N LYS A 381 -25.73 -6.99 20.31
CA LYS A 381 -25.66 -8.39 20.68
C LYS A 381 -24.65 -9.06 19.77
N ILE A 382 -23.59 -9.59 20.35
CA ILE A 382 -22.62 -10.44 19.65
C ILE A 382 -23.08 -11.88 19.80
N PHE A 383 -23.32 -12.56 18.68
CA PHE A 383 -23.80 -13.94 18.67
C PHE A 383 -22.65 -14.93 18.65
N TYR A 384 -21.68 -14.71 17.75
CA TYR A 384 -20.48 -15.52 17.63
C TYR A 384 -19.44 -14.77 16.78
N ALA A 385 -18.20 -15.22 16.81
CA ALA A 385 -17.11 -14.72 15.98
C ALA A 385 -16.36 -15.87 15.29
N THR A 386 -15.75 -15.59 14.14
CA THR A 386 -14.88 -16.53 13.43
C THR A 386 -13.70 -15.81 12.76
N GLN A 387 -12.57 -16.49 12.60
CA GLN A 387 -11.43 -15.96 11.85
C GLN A 387 -11.50 -16.40 10.39
N VAL A 388 -11.67 -15.45 9.48
CA VAL A 388 -11.85 -15.70 8.05
C VAL A 388 -10.54 -15.62 7.25
N ALA A 389 -9.57 -14.82 7.73
CA ALA A 389 -8.29 -14.67 7.06
C ALA A 389 -7.11 -14.58 8.05
N VAL A 390 -5.92 -14.84 7.52
CA VAL A 390 -4.62 -14.60 8.14
C VAL A 390 -3.85 -13.62 7.24
N LYS A 391 -2.80 -12.98 7.78
CA LYS A 391 -1.98 -12.01 7.05
C LYS A 391 -2.78 -10.87 6.37
N PRO A 392 -3.53 -10.04 7.12
CA PRO A 392 -3.61 -10.00 8.59
C PRO A 392 -4.73 -10.87 9.17
N PRO A 393 -4.63 -11.24 10.47
CA PRO A 393 -5.73 -11.87 11.21
C PRO A 393 -7.02 -11.05 11.10
N THR A 394 -8.01 -11.62 10.42
CA THR A 394 -9.30 -10.97 10.14
C THR A 394 -10.42 -11.78 10.76
N PHE A 395 -11.18 -11.14 11.64
CA PHE A 395 -12.28 -11.72 12.39
C PHE A 395 -13.60 -11.17 11.90
N VAL A 396 -14.58 -12.04 11.67
CA VAL A 396 -15.96 -11.64 11.44
C VAL A 396 -16.73 -11.88 12.74
N VAL A 397 -17.35 -10.81 13.25
CA VAL A 397 -18.20 -10.84 14.44
C VAL A 397 -19.65 -10.72 13.98
N PHE A 398 -20.45 -11.74 14.25
CA PHE A 398 -21.86 -11.76 13.90
C PHE A 398 -22.68 -11.09 14.98
N VAL A 399 -23.38 -10.04 14.59
CA VAL A 399 -24.12 -9.15 15.48
C VAL A 399 -25.58 -9.02 15.03
N ASN A 400 -26.42 -8.46 15.89
CA ASN A 400 -27.81 -8.13 15.52
C ASN A 400 -27.89 -6.97 14.53
N ASP A 401 -27.01 -5.98 14.66
CA ASP A 401 -26.94 -4.82 13.78
C ASP A 401 -25.48 -4.33 13.71
N PRO A 402 -24.84 -4.37 12.54
CA PRO A 402 -23.47 -3.90 12.33
C PRO A 402 -23.25 -2.44 12.74
N GLU A 403 -24.26 -1.58 12.58
CA GLU A 403 -24.13 -0.15 12.89
C GLU A 403 -24.00 0.11 14.41
N LEU A 404 -24.38 -0.86 15.24
CA LEU A 404 -24.24 -0.77 16.69
C LEU A 404 -22.81 -1.07 17.18
N LEU A 405 -21.93 -1.62 16.35
CA LEU A 405 -20.53 -1.85 16.70
C LEU A 405 -19.71 -0.57 16.49
N HIS A 406 -19.77 0.33 17.46
CA HIS A 406 -18.98 1.55 17.47
C HIS A 406 -17.47 1.28 17.59
N PHE A 407 -16.62 2.10 16.95
CA PHE A 407 -15.16 1.96 16.91
C PHE A 407 -14.51 1.75 18.28
N SER A 408 -15.06 2.37 19.33
CA SER A 408 -14.52 2.25 20.69
C SER A 408 -14.67 0.83 21.24
N TYR A 409 -15.79 0.16 20.93
CA TYR A 409 -16.03 -1.22 21.33
C TYR A 409 -15.24 -2.19 20.44
N GLU A 410 -15.12 -1.89 19.14
CA GLU A 410 -14.23 -2.65 18.24
C GLU A 410 -12.77 -2.61 18.73
N ARG A 411 -12.27 -1.43 19.11
CA ARG A 411 -10.92 -1.27 19.71
C ARG A 411 -10.78 -2.07 20.99
N PHE A 412 -11.80 -2.08 21.84
CA PHE A 412 -11.83 -2.91 23.05
C PHE A 412 -11.69 -4.40 22.71
N LEU A 413 -12.46 -4.91 21.74
CA LEU A 413 -12.36 -6.30 21.29
C LEU A 413 -10.96 -6.61 20.71
N LYS A 414 -10.41 -5.73 19.86
CA LYS A 414 -9.04 -5.85 19.34
C LYS A 414 -8.02 -5.99 20.49
N ASN A 415 -8.12 -5.15 21.51
CA ASN A 415 -7.21 -5.21 22.67
C ASN A 415 -7.35 -6.53 23.44
N ARG A 416 -8.58 -7.02 23.65
CA ARG A 416 -8.80 -8.33 24.30
C ARG A 416 -8.25 -9.51 23.49
N LEU A 417 -8.37 -9.47 22.17
CA LEU A 417 -7.76 -10.47 21.30
C LEU A 417 -6.23 -10.44 21.40
N ARG A 418 -5.62 -9.24 21.44
CA ARG A 418 -4.17 -9.07 21.62
C ARG A 418 -3.69 -9.63 22.95
N GLU A 419 -4.38 -9.32 24.04
CA GLU A 419 -4.05 -9.81 25.38
C GLU A 419 -4.13 -11.34 25.47
N SER A 420 -5.08 -11.95 24.77
CA SER A 420 -5.38 -13.38 24.90
C SER A 420 -4.51 -14.26 24.00
N PHE A 421 -4.28 -13.85 22.76
CA PHE A 421 -3.65 -14.71 21.75
C PHE A 421 -2.23 -14.29 21.36
N GLY A 422 -1.81 -13.08 21.75
CA GLY A 422 -0.63 -12.45 21.17
C GLY A 422 -0.90 -12.07 19.72
N PHE A 423 -0.46 -10.89 19.31
CA PHE A 423 -0.57 -10.40 17.93
C PHE A 423 0.49 -9.33 17.72
N VAL A 424 1.69 -9.58 18.24
CA VAL A 424 2.79 -8.62 18.21
C VAL A 424 3.15 -8.34 16.76
N GLY A 425 3.28 -7.07 16.42
CA GLY A 425 3.65 -6.64 15.07
C GLY A 425 2.59 -6.83 13.99
N THR A 426 1.43 -7.44 14.25
CA THR A 426 0.37 -7.55 13.24
C THR A 426 -0.84 -6.66 13.55
N PRO A 427 -1.43 -5.97 12.56
CA PRO A 427 -2.76 -5.40 12.70
C PRO A 427 -3.80 -6.53 12.85
N ILE A 428 -4.96 -6.18 13.42
CA ILE A 428 -6.13 -7.06 13.53
C ILE A 428 -7.30 -6.37 12.85
N HIS A 429 -8.00 -7.08 11.97
CA HIS A 429 -9.22 -6.59 11.35
C HIS A 429 -10.44 -7.25 11.99
N ILE A 430 -11.45 -6.45 12.32
CA ILE A 430 -12.75 -6.93 12.79
C ILE A 430 -13.80 -6.43 11.80
N ILE A 431 -14.63 -7.34 11.31
CA ILE A 431 -15.75 -7.05 10.41
C ILE A 431 -17.03 -7.41 11.14
N ALA A 432 -17.94 -6.46 11.31
CA ALA A 432 -19.28 -6.74 11.82
C ALA A 432 -20.18 -7.24 10.68
N ARG A 433 -20.93 -8.32 10.90
CA ARG A 433 -21.97 -8.77 9.98
C ARG A 433 -23.28 -9.02 10.72
N ALA A 434 -24.40 -8.65 10.11
CA ALA A 434 -25.70 -9.04 10.60
C ALA A 434 -25.84 -10.56 10.47
N ARG A 435 -26.53 -11.17 11.43
CA ARG A 435 -26.97 -12.56 11.31
C ARG A 435 -28.26 -12.59 10.47
N ASP A 436 -28.22 -13.32 9.36
CA ASP A 436 -29.42 -13.62 8.54
C ASP A 436 -30.51 -14.34 9.35
#